data_AF-A0A7W6A6N8-F1
#
_entry.id   AF-A0A7W6A6N8-F1
#
_cell.length_a   1.000
_cell.length_b   1.000
_cell.length_c   1.000
_cell.angle_alpha   90.00
_cell.angle_beta   90.00
_cell.angle_gamma   90.00
#
_symmetry.space_group_name_H-M   'P 1'
#
loop_
_entity.id
_entity.type
_entity.pdbx_description
1 polymer ?
#
loop_
_entity_poly.entity_id
_entity_poly.type
_entity_poly.pdbx_seq_one_letter_code
_entity_poly.pdbx_strand_id
1 'polypeptide(L)'
;MNRQRPLKKSETVEIRLPHATKTAFMEKCRAEGRTASDAIRRFIDRELDRSTTSRSSIRMGWRQLLAAAVAGLALGAVAAPSLAQSVTSDRTAFERLDRNHDGAVSFEEFRAR
;
A
#
# COMPACT_ATOMS: atom_id res chain seq x y z
N MET A 1 -34.24 20.28 0.06
CA MET A 1 -32.88 19.81 0.41
C MET A 1 -32.99 18.69 1.44
N ASN A 2 -33.14 17.43 1.02
CA ASN A 2 -33.27 16.32 1.97
C ASN A 2 -31.87 15.76 2.29
N ARG A 3 -31.31 16.21 3.41
CA ARG A 3 -30.05 15.68 3.96
C ARG A 3 -30.31 14.22 4.38
N GLN A 4 -29.62 13.30 3.73
CA GLN A 4 -29.54 11.86 3.97
C GLN A 4 -30.03 11.42 5.36
N ARG A 5 -31.33 11.13 5.49
CA ARG A 5 -31.83 10.47 6.69
C ARG A 5 -31.32 9.02 6.67
N PRO A 6 -30.83 8.50 7.81
CA PRO A 6 -30.45 7.09 7.89
C PRO A 6 -31.69 6.24 7.55
N LEU A 7 -31.48 5.26 6.67
CA LEU A 7 -32.55 4.34 6.24
C LEU A 7 -33.16 3.63 7.45
N LYS A 8 -34.46 3.38 7.38
CA LYS A 8 -35.17 2.64 8.43
C LYS A 8 -34.63 1.21 8.51
N LYS A 9 -34.50 0.68 9.73
CA LYS A 9 -34.12 -0.73 9.99
C LYS A 9 -35.34 -1.63 9.73
N SER A 10 -35.62 -1.95 8.45
CA SER A 10 -36.79 -2.74 8.03
C SER A 10 -36.53 -4.25 7.97
N GLU A 11 -35.30 -4.65 7.66
CA GLU A 11 -34.94 -6.05 7.42
C GLU A 11 -34.51 -6.78 8.70
N THR A 12 -34.79 -8.09 8.77
CA THR A 12 -34.39 -8.98 9.86
C THR A 12 -33.33 -9.95 9.38
N VAL A 13 -32.29 -10.16 10.19
CA VAL A 13 -31.22 -11.14 9.94
C VAL A 13 -31.31 -12.24 10.99
N GLU A 14 -31.57 -13.47 10.55
CA GLU A 14 -31.60 -14.66 11.40
C GLU A 14 -30.30 -15.45 11.27
N ILE A 15 -29.73 -15.89 12.39
CA ILE A 15 -28.43 -16.59 12.43
C ILE A 15 -28.57 -17.84 13.30
N ARG A 16 -28.22 -19.00 12.73
CA ARG A 16 -28.14 -20.27 13.46
C ARG A 16 -26.73 -20.46 14.01
N LEU A 17 -26.62 -20.73 15.31
CA LEU A 17 -25.34 -20.92 16.01
C LEU A 17 -25.44 -22.13 16.95
N PRO A 18 -24.33 -22.85 17.21
CA PRO A 18 -24.26 -23.82 18.29
C PRO A 18 -24.64 -23.17 19.64
N HIS A 19 -25.25 -23.96 20.53
CA HIS A 19 -25.74 -23.47 21.82
C HIS A 19 -24.63 -22.81 22.64
N ALA A 20 -23.46 -23.45 22.70
CA ALA A 20 -22.29 -22.92 23.43
C ALA A 20 -21.87 -21.53 22.91
N THR A 21 -21.84 -21.34 21.59
CA THR A 21 -21.47 -20.06 20.96
C THR A 21 -22.50 -18.96 21.28
N LYS A 22 -23.80 -19.29 21.21
CA LYS A 22 -24.86 -18.35 21.59
C LYS A 22 -24.72 -17.93 23.05
N THR A 23 -24.50 -18.87 23.96
CA THR A 23 -24.39 -18.61 25.40
C THR A 23 -23.19 -17.71 25.70
N ALA A 24 -22.01 -18.04 25.17
CA ALA A 24 -20.80 -17.22 25.34
C ALA A 24 -20.97 -15.81 24.76
N PHE A 25 -21.60 -15.68 23.59
CA PHE A 25 -21.88 -14.38 22.99
C PHE A 25 -22.83 -13.53 23.83
N MET A 26 -23.91 -14.14 24.35
CA MET A 26 -24.88 -13.45 25.19
C MET A 26 -24.27 -13.02 26.53
N GLU A 27 -23.43 -13.85 27.14
CA GLU A 27 -22.69 -13.52 28.35
C GLU A 27 -21.77 -12.32 28.15
N LYS A 28 -20.99 -12.33 27.06
CA LYS A 28 -20.14 -11.19 26.68
C LYS A 28 -20.96 -9.91 26.50
N CYS A 29 -22.12 -9.99 25.85
CA CYS A 29 -23.00 -8.83 25.67
C CYS A 29 -23.50 -8.27 27.02
N ARG A 30 -23.87 -9.14 27.96
CA ARG A 30 -24.28 -8.73 29.31
C ARG A 30 -23.14 -8.07 30.08
N ALA A 31 -21.95 -8.66 30.08
CA ALA A 31 -20.77 -8.12 30.74
C ALA A 31 -20.40 -6.72 30.24
N GLU A 32 -20.61 -6.46 28.94
CA GLU A 32 -20.36 -5.17 28.30
C GLU A 32 -21.58 -4.22 28.33
N GLY A 33 -22.68 -4.59 29.00
CA GLY A 33 -23.88 -3.75 29.13
C GLY A 33 -24.59 -3.43 27.81
N ARG A 34 -24.48 -4.31 26.80
CA ARG A 34 -25.03 -4.07 25.46
C ARG A 34 -25.97 -5.18 24.99
N THR A 35 -26.82 -4.87 24.02
CA THR A 35 -27.69 -5.88 23.39
C THR A 35 -26.94 -6.66 22.31
N ALA A 36 -27.35 -7.91 22.09
CA ALA A 36 -26.85 -8.75 21.00
C ALA A 36 -26.99 -8.06 19.63
N SER A 37 -28.14 -7.42 19.37
CA SER A 37 -28.39 -6.73 18.11
C SER A 37 -27.50 -5.49 17.93
N ASP A 38 -27.13 -4.78 18.99
CA ASP A 38 -26.14 -3.68 18.90
C ASP A 38 -24.76 -4.21 18.55
N ALA A 39 -24.33 -5.28 19.24
CA ALA A 39 -23.04 -5.91 18.98
C ALA A 39 -22.89 -6.42 17.53
N ILE A 40 -23.94 -7.06 17.00
CA ILE A 40 -23.97 -7.55 15.61
C ILE A 40 -23.91 -6.39 14.62
N ARG A 41 -24.70 -5.33 14.83
CA ARG A 41 -24.68 -4.16 13.93
C ARG A 41 -23.30 -3.52 13.87
N ARG A 42 -22.68 -3.25 15.02
CA ARG A 42 -21.32 -2.68 15.07
C ARG A 42 -20.28 -3.58 14.41
N PHE A 43 -20.43 -4.90 14.53
CA PHE A 43 -19.56 -5.84 13.84
C PHE A 43 -19.70 -5.71 12.32
N ILE A 44 -20.94 -5.67 11.82
CA ILE A 44 -21.22 -5.51 10.39
C ILE A 44 -20.67 -4.17 9.88
N ASP A 45 -20.95 -3.07 10.57
CA ASP A 45 -20.48 -1.73 10.16
C ASP A 45 -18.95 -1.70 10.04
N ARG A 46 -18.25 -2.27 11.04
CA ARG A 46 -16.78 -2.36 11.02
C ARG A 46 -16.23 -3.20 9.88
N GLU A 47 -16.87 -4.33 9.58
CA GLU A 47 -16.43 -5.21 8.49
C GLU A 47 -16.64 -4.54 7.12
N LEU A 48 -17.76 -3.82 6.95
CA LEU A 48 -18.04 -3.05 5.74
C LEU A 48 -17.04 -1.90 5.56
N ASP A 49 -16.73 -1.15 6.62
CA ASP A 49 -15.75 -0.06 6.59
C ASP A 49 -14.33 -0.57 6.27
N ARG A 50 -13.95 -1.72 6.83
CA ARG A 50 -12.66 -2.36 6.51
C ARG A 50 -12.58 -2.71 5.03
N SER A 51 -13.66 -3.22 4.46
CA SER A 51 -13.72 -3.64 3.06
C SER A 51 -13.65 -2.46 2.06
N THR A 52 -14.08 -1.25 2.46
CA THR A 52 -14.04 -0.04 1.63
C THR A 52 -12.69 0.67 1.74
N THR A 53 -12.12 0.80 2.95
CA THR A 53 -10.79 1.41 3.13
C THR A 53 -9.68 0.63 2.41
N SER A 54 -9.73 -0.70 2.46
CA SER A 54 -8.74 -1.56 1.76
C SER A 54 -8.73 -1.38 0.24
N ARG A 55 -9.84 -0.94 -0.37
CA ARG A 55 -9.93 -0.69 -1.82
C ARG A 55 -9.53 0.73 -2.22
N SER A 56 -9.60 1.69 -1.29
CA SER A 56 -9.29 3.10 -1.54
C SER A 56 -7.79 3.40 -1.52
N SER A 57 -7.02 2.71 -0.66
CA SER A 57 -5.57 2.91 -0.52
C SER A 57 -4.77 2.65 -1.81
N ILE A 58 -5.25 1.76 -2.68
CA ILE A 58 -4.59 1.41 -3.94
C ILE A 58 -4.68 2.55 -4.98
N ARG A 59 -5.79 3.30 -5.02
CA ARG A 59 -5.97 4.40 -6.00
C ARG A 59 -5.21 5.67 -5.64
N MET A 60 -4.89 5.88 -4.35
CA MET A 60 -4.17 7.07 -3.92
C MET A 60 -2.65 6.94 -4.16
N GLY A 61 -2.11 5.71 -4.17
CA GLY A 61 -0.70 5.43 -4.41
C GLY A 61 -0.19 5.85 -5.80
N TRP A 62 -0.92 5.55 -6.88
CA TRP A 62 -0.46 5.90 -8.24
C TRP A 62 -0.48 7.39 -8.55
N ARG A 63 -1.44 8.14 -8.00
CA ARG A 63 -1.49 9.61 -8.17
C ARG A 63 -0.36 10.31 -7.43
N GLN A 64 0.00 9.83 -6.23
CA GLN A 64 1.12 10.38 -5.47
C GLN A 64 2.47 9.95 -6.06
N LEU A 65 2.58 8.74 -6.62
CA LEU A 65 3.76 8.33 -7.39
C LEU A 65 3.95 9.20 -8.65
N LEU A 66 2.89 9.51 -9.38
CA LEU A 66 2.95 10.44 -10.53
C LEU A 66 3.33 11.87 -10.10
N ALA A 67 2.75 12.37 -9.01
CA ALA A 67 3.08 13.71 -8.51
C ALA A 67 4.54 13.81 -8.01
N ALA A 68 5.05 12.77 -7.34
CA ALA A 68 6.43 12.70 -6.91
C ALA A 68 7.42 12.63 -8.09
N ALA A 69 7.08 11.90 -9.17
CA ALA A 69 7.90 11.84 -10.38
C ALA A 69 8.04 13.21 -11.07
N VAL A 70 6.95 13.99 -11.14
CA VAL A 70 6.97 15.35 -11.74
C VAL A 70 7.78 16.33 -10.88
N ALA A 71 7.64 16.27 -9.55
CA ALA A 71 8.40 17.13 -8.64
C ALA A 71 9.91 16.80 -8.64
N GLY A 72 10.28 15.52 -8.73
CA GLY A 72 11.69 15.10 -8.84
C GLY A 72 12.37 15.58 -10.12
N LEU A 73 11.65 15.61 -11.25
CA LEU A 73 12.16 16.11 -12.53
C LEU A 73 12.45 17.63 -12.52
N ALA A 74 11.64 18.41 -11.81
CA ALA A 74 11.81 19.87 -11.73
C ALA A 74 13.03 20.30 -10.88
N LEU A 75 13.39 19.52 -9.86
CA LEU A 75 14.54 19.80 -8.99
C LEU A 75 15.86 19.20 -9.51
N GLY A 76 15.81 18.19 -10.38
CA GLY A 76 17.00 17.55 -10.95
C GLY A 76 17.68 18.32 -12.10
N ALA A 77 17.02 19.31 -12.70
CA ALA A 77 17.54 20.03 -13.86
C ALA A 77 18.71 21.00 -13.56
N VAL A 78 19.01 21.28 -12.28
CA VAL A 78 20.02 22.28 -11.89
C VAL A 78 21.39 21.65 -11.55
N ALA A 79 21.50 20.33 -11.51
CA ALA A 79 22.76 19.62 -11.20
C ALA A 79 23.22 18.63 -12.30
N ALA A 80 22.65 18.71 -13.51
CA ALA A 80 22.96 17.78 -14.60
C ALA A 80 24.42 17.77 -15.12
N PRO A 81 25.21 18.88 -15.13
CA PRO A 81 26.53 18.81 -15.76
C PRO A 81 27.58 18.04 -14.95
N SER A 82 27.41 17.85 -13.64
CA SER A 82 28.41 17.13 -12.81
C SER A 82 28.32 15.60 -12.92
N LEU A 83 27.12 15.05 -13.14
CA LEU A 83 26.93 13.61 -13.38
C LEU A 83 27.28 13.21 -14.83
N ALA A 84 27.11 14.10 -15.80
CA ALA A 84 27.55 13.85 -17.18
C ALA A 84 29.08 13.73 -17.29
N GLN A 85 29.82 14.42 -16.41
CA GLN A 85 31.29 14.35 -16.37
C GLN A 85 31.81 13.09 -15.64
N SER A 86 31.09 12.58 -14.63
CA SER A 86 31.42 11.31 -13.97
C SER A 86 31.11 10.11 -14.87
N VAL A 87 29.96 10.10 -15.54
CA VAL A 87 29.56 8.98 -16.43
C VAL A 87 30.50 8.83 -17.63
N THR A 88 31.00 9.94 -18.20
CA THR A 88 31.96 9.88 -19.32
C THR A 88 33.35 9.40 -18.86
N SER A 89 33.79 9.80 -17.67
CA SER A 89 35.05 9.36 -17.08
C SER A 89 35.03 7.86 -16.73
N ASP A 90 33.92 7.37 -16.18
CA ASP A 90 33.76 5.96 -15.81
C ASP A 90 33.68 5.05 -17.03
N ARG A 91 33.06 5.51 -18.13
CA ARG A 91 32.95 4.72 -19.37
C ARG A 91 34.30 4.51 -20.05
N THR A 92 35.13 5.54 -20.15
CA THR A 92 36.48 5.42 -20.73
C THR A 92 37.44 4.62 -19.84
N ALA A 93 37.24 4.61 -18.52
CA ALA A 93 37.98 3.75 -17.62
C ALA A 93 37.55 2.28 -17.76
N PHE A 94 36.25 2.04 -17.91
CA PHE A 94 35.68 0.72 -18.13
C PHE A 94 36.14 0.10 -19.45
N GLU A 95 36.08 0.85 -20.56
CA GLU A 95 36.53 0.39 -21.89
C GLU A 95 38.03 0.03 -21.94
N ARG A 96 38.85 0.55 -21.01
CA ARG A 96 40.26 0.15 -20.87
C ARG A 96 40.45 -1.15 -20.10
N LEU A 97 39.53 -1.49 -19.18
CA LEU A 97 39.59 -2.71 -18.38
C LEU A 97 38.90 -3.89 -19.07
N ASP A 98 37.79 -3.64 -19.75
CA ASP A 98 37.06 -4.61 -20.57
C ASP A 98 37.80 -4.79 -21.91
N ARG A 99 38.84 -5.64 -21.88
CA ARG A 99 39.76 -5.85 -23.02
C ARG A 99 39.14 -6.75 -24.07
N ASN A 100 38.24 -7.66 -23.66
CA ASN A 100 37.51 -8.52 -24.58
C ASN A 100 36.25 -7.86 -25.15
N HIS A 101 35.88 -6.66 -24.67
CA HIS A 101 34.75 -5.85 -25.10
C HIS A 101 33.41 -6.59 -24.99
N ASP A 102 33.27 -7.44 -23.98
CA ASP A 102 32.05 -8.21 -23.74
C ASP A 102 31.01 -7.44 -22.91
N GLY A 103 31.36 -6.24 -22.45
CA GLY A 103 30.51 -5.38 -21.64
C GLY A 103 30.58 -5.69 -20.14
N ALA A 104 31.49 -6.54 -19.70
CA ALA A 104 31.81 -6.83 -18.30
C ALA A 104 33.33 -6.80 -18.09
N VAL A 105 33.76 -6.50 -16.85
CA VAL A 105 35.16 -6.65 -16.46
C VAL A 105 35.28 -7.90 -15.61
N SER A 106 35.96 -8.91 -16.14
CA SER A 106 36.24 -10.12 -15.38
C SER A 106 37.25 -9.84 -14.26
N PHE A 107 37.25 -10.69 -13.22
CA PHE A 107 38.22 -10.58 -12.13
C PHE A 107 39.67 -10.72 -12.62
N GLU A 108 39.87 -11.50 -13.69
CA GLU A 108 41.16 -11.65 -14.35
C GLU A 108 41.61 -10.38 -15.07
N GLU A 109 40.71 -9.66 -15.72
CA GLU A 109 41.04 -8.37 -16.35
C GLU A 109 41.29 -7.27 -15.31
N PHE A 110 40.53 -7.28 -14.21
CA PHE A 110 40.73 -6.33 -13.12
C PHE A 110 42.10 -6.48 -12.45
N ARG A 111 42.58 -7.73 -12.22
CA ARG A 111 43.92 -7.99 -11.67
C ARG A 111 45.06 -7.71 -12.67
N ALA A 112 44.74 -7.70 -13.97
CA ALA A 112 45.69 -7.46 -15.05
C ALA A 112 45.76 -5.98 -15.48
N ARG A 113 45.16 -5.08 -14.68
CA ARG A 113 45.24 -3.62 -14.81
C ARG A 113 46.65 -3.10 -14.57
#